data_AF-A0A922L719-F1
#
_entry.id   AF-A0A922L719-F1
#
_cell.length_a   1.000
_cell.length_b   1.000
_cell.length_c   1.000
_cell.angle_alpha   90.00
_cell.angle_beta   90.00
_cell.angle_gamma   90.00
#
_symmetry.space_group_name_H-M   'P 1'
#
loop_
_entity.id
_entity.type
_entity.pdbx_description
1 polymer ?
#
loop_
_entity_poly.entity_id
_entity_poly.type
_entity_poly.pdbx_seq_one_letter_code
_entity_poly.pdbx_strand_id
1 'polypeptide(L)'
;MIPLPSSSSSSSITTIPLGDNRLSSLPTTISISNKPFCNMFQPCGWEVFRPEQFRKIPSYFVFSSCQCSNGQLCVHDTDDMSIHSFVYRCKSANMINNNT
;
A
#
# COMPACT_ATOMS: atom_id res chain seq x y z
N MET A 1 -37.75 1.50 -14.97
CA MET A 1 -36.59 1.74 -15.85
C MET A 1 -35.83 2.91 -15.26
N ILE A 2 -34.62 2.68 -14.75
CA ILE A 2 -33.75 3.69 -14.13
C ILE A 2 -32.48 3.74 -14.98
N PRO A 3 -32.03 4.91 -15.49
CA PRO A 3 -30.91 5.01 -16.41
C PRO A 3 -29.54 4.88 -15.73
N LEU A 4 -28.59 4.29 -16.48
CA LEU A 4 -27.17 4.11 -16.16
C LEU A 4 -26.43 5.46 -16.15
N PRO A 5 -25.50 5.74 -15.23
CA PRO A 5 -24.59 6.86 -15.40
C PRO A 5 -23.42 6.47 -16.32
N SER A 6 -23.43 7.05 -17.52
CA SER A 6 -22.28 7.18 -18.40
C SER A 6 -21.43 8.37 -17.96
N SER A 7 -20.17 8.14 -17.60
CA SER A 7 -19.16 9.19 -17.61
C SER A 7 -17.81 8.62 -18.00
N SER A 8 -17.56 8.71 -19.30
CA SER A 8 -16.25 8.73 -19.92
C SER A 8 -15.42 9.90 -19.40
N SER A 9 -14.23 9.62 -18.90
CA SER A 9 -13.17 10.62 -18.77
C SER A 9 -11.88 10.05 -19.35
N SER A 10 -11.58 10.52 -20.55
CA SER A 10 -10.32 10.34 -21.26
C SER A 10 -9.17 10.91 -20.44
N SER A 11 -8.10 10.13 -20.25
CA SER A 11 -6.82 10.64 -19.78
C SER A 11 -5.81 10.43 -20.90
N SER A 12 -5.35 11.54 -21.47
CA SER A 12 -4.39 11.62 -22.56
C SER A 12 -3.08 10.91 -22.22
N ILE A 13 -2.65 10.01 -23.09
CA ILE A 13 -1.33 9.37 -22.99
C ILE A 13 -0.31 10.35 -23.55
N THR A 14 0.45 11.01 -22.67
CA THR A 14 1.63 11.80 -23.06
C THR A 14 2.82 10.85 -23.14
N THR A 15 3.27 10.53 -24.36
CA THR A 15 4.52 9.82 -24.62
C THR A 15 5.70 10.76 -24.33
N ILE A 16 6.55 10.43 -23.35
CA ILE A 16 7.78 11.19 -23.04
C ILE A 16 8.97 10.42 -23.66
N PRO A 17 9.85 11.06 -24.45
CA PRO A 17 10.97 10.39 -25.10
C PRO A 17 12.09 10.00 -24.12
N LEU A 18 12.79 8.90 -24.45
CA LEU A 18 13.90 8.32 -23.72
C LEU A 18 15.17 9.20 -23.90
N GLY A 19 15.73 9.70 -22.79
CA GLY A 19 16.96 10.50 -22.77
C GLY A 19 17.77 10.26 -21.49
N ASP A 20 18.82 9.46 -21.65
CA ASP A 20 20.14 9.37 -20.99
C ASP A 20 20.35 9.60 -19.46
N ASN A 21 20.65 8.48 -18.79
CA ASN A 21 21.74 8.22 -17.83
C ASN A 21 22.37 9.38 -17.03
N ARG A 22 22.02 9.48 -15.74
CA ARG A 22 23.01 9.54 -14.65
C ARG A 22 22.41 9.14 -13.29
N LEU A 23 22.91 8.04 -12.76
CA LEU A 23 22.59 7.43 -11.46
C LEU A 23 23.06 8.34 -10.31
N SER A 24 22.14 8.81 -9.46
CA SER A 24 22.29 8.97 -7.99
C SER A 24 21.32 10.02 -7.40
N SER A 25 20.04 9.69 -7.38
CA SER A 25 19.09 10.11 -6.36
C SER A 25 17.79 9.42 -6.68
N LEU A 26 17.45 8.38 -5.90
CA LEU A 26 16.10 7.88 -5.90
C LEU A 26 15.24 9.12 -5.59
N PRO A 27 14.30 9.53 -6.47
CA PRO A 27 13.35 10.53 -6.05
C PRO A 27 12.57 9.85 -4.93
N THR A 28 12.84 10.25 -3.68
CA THR A 28 11.80 10.25 -2.66
C THR A 28 10.75 11.23 -3.18
N THR A 29 10.01 10.81 -4.19
CA THR A 29 8.74 11.40 -4.51
C THR A 29 7.97 11.08 -3.26
N ILE A 30 7.93 12.04 -2.34
CA ILE A 30 6.94 12.07 -1.29
C ILE A 30 5.65 12.10 -2.10
N SER A 31 5.12 10.92 -2.40
CA SER A 31 3.81 10.80 -2.98
C SER A 31 2.93 11.34 -1.89
N ILE A 32 2.60 12.64 -1.97
CA ILE A 32 1.46 13.22 -1.28
C ILE A 32 0.26 12.62 -2.00
N SER A 33 0.13 11.32 -1.82
CA SER A 33 -1.01 10.54 -2.19
C SER A 33 -2.08 11.11 -1.28
N ASN A 34 -3.02 11.88 -1.84
CA ASN A 34 -4.20 12.38 -1.13
C ASN A 34 -5.13 11.20 -0.76
N LYS A 35 -4.59 10.21 -0.05
CA LYS A 35 -5.32 9.07 0.49
C LYS A 35 -5.93 9.51 1.83
N PRO A 36 -7.20 9.16 2.09
CA PRO A 36 -7.78 9.35 3.40
C PRO A 36 -7.00 8.55 4.47
N PHE A 37 -7.12 8.97 5.72
CA PHE A 37 -6.52 8.20 6.81
C PHE A 37 -7.26 6.87 7.03
N CYS A 38 -6.51 5.80 7.31
CA CYS A 38 -7.09 4.51 7.63
C CYS A 38 -7.87 4.58 8.96
N ASN A 39 -9.06 3.98 8.99
CA ASN A 39 -9.79 3.79 10.24
C ASN A 39 -9.09 2.73 11.13
N MET A 40 -9.38 2.70 12.43
CA MET A 40 -8.76 1.80 13.40
C MET A 40 -8.87 0.30 13.02
N PHE A 41 -9.98 -0.09 12.39
CA PHE A 41 -10.20 -1.47 11.96
C PHE A 41 -9.78 -1.77 10.53
N GLN A 42 -9.40 -0.73 9.77
CA GLN A 42 -9.06 -0.88 8.37
C GLN A 42 -7.56 -1.17 8.24
N PRO A 43 -7.16 -2.28 7.60
CA PRO A 43 -5.76 -2.55 7.31
C PRO A 43 -5.19 -1.50 6.36
N CYS A 44 -3.92 -1.15 6.58
CA CYS A 44 -3.17 -0.24 5.72
C CYS A 44 -2.50 -0.97 4.55
N GLY A 45 -2.30 -2.28 4.66
CA GLY A 45 -1.85 -3.12 3.56
C GLY A 45 -1.78 -4.60 3.90
N TRP A 46 -1.32 -5.37 2.93
CA TRP A 46 -1.18 -6.83 3.02
C TRP A 46 0.09 -7.29 2.31
N GLU A 47 0.79 -8.24 2.90
CA GLU A 47 1.81 -9.02 2.19
C GLU A 47 1.25 -10.39 1.84
N VAL A 48 1.11 -10.67 0.55
CA VAL A 48 0.56 -11.93 0.08
C VAL A 48 1.70 -12.91 -0.14
N PHE A 49 1.58 -14.09 0.48
CA PHE A 49 2.50 -15.20 0.32
C PHE A 49 1.85 -16.33 -0.48
N ARG A 50 2.69 -17.17 -1.09
CA ARG A 50 2.21 -18.29 -1.90
C ARG A 50 1.83 -19.49 -1.03
N PRO A 51 0.61 -20.05 -1.17
CA PRO A 51 0.20 -21.20 -0.39
C PRO A 51 0.97 -22.48 -0.71
N GLU A 52 1.56 -22.57 -1.90
CA GLU A 52 2.28 -23.77 -2.35
C GLU A 52 3.60 -23.97 -1.59
N GLN A 53 4.04 -22.98 -0.80
CA GLN A 53 5.30 -23.00 -0.08
C GLN A 53 5.07 -23.33 1.40
N PHE A 54 5.91 -24.19 1.96
CA PHE A 54 5.90 -24.51 3.40
C PHE A 54 6.26 -23.29 4.27
N ARG A 55 7.07 -22.37 3.75
CA ARG A 55 7.43 -21.12 4.45
C ARG A 55 6.56 -19.98 3.93
N LYS A 56 6.05 -19.13 4.83
CA LYS A 56 5.33 -17.90 4.51
C LYS A 56 6.30 -16.84 3.98
N ILE A 57 6.71 -16.97 2.73
CA ILE A 57 7.61 -16.01 2.07
C ILE A 57 6.74 -15.00 1.30
N PRO A 58 6.75 -13.70 1.67
CA PRO A 58 6.02 -12.67 0.94
C PRO A 58 6.43 -12.63 -0.54
N SER A 59 5.45 -12.60 -1.43
CA SER A 59 5.67 -12.44 -2.86
C SER A 59 5.47 -10.99 -3.32
N TYR A 60 4.44 -10.32 -2.81
CA TYR A 60 4.14 -8.93 -3.14
C TYR A 60 3.36 -8.25 -2.01
N PHE A 61 3.43 -6.91 -2.01
CA PHE A 61 2.70 -6.05 -1.08
C PHE A 61 1.52 -5.38 -1.78
N VAL A 62 0.37 -5.35 -1.13
CA VAL A 62 -0.86 -4.67 -1.56
C VAL A 62 -1.14 -3.53 -0.60
N PHE A 63 -1.13 -2.30 -1.11
CA PHE A 63 -1.51 -1.13 -0.32
C PHE A 63 -3.02 -0.93 -0.31
N SER A 64 -3.56 -0.49 0.82
CA SER A 64 -4.92 0.01 0.89
C SER A 64 -5.09 1.35 0.15
N SER A 65 -6.36 1.70 -0.08
CA SER A 65 -6.77 3.03 -0.57
C SER A 65 -6.66 4.13 0.51
N CYS A 66 -6.21 3.80 1.72
CA CYS A 66 -5.98 4.73 2.82
C CYS A 66 -4.48 4.78 3.20
N GLN A 67 -4.10 5.74 4.03
CA GLN A 67 -2.74 5.84 4.61
C GLN A 67 -2.79 6.03 6.13
N CYS A 68 -1.72 5.66 6.83
CA CYS A 68 -1.61 5.93 8.27
C CYS A 68 -1.46 7.43 8.54
N SER A 69 -1.91 7.89 9.72
CA SER A 69 -1.76 9.29 10.11
C SER A 69 -0.32 9.62 10.51
N ASN A 70 -0.02 10.92 10.65
CA ASN A 70 1.31 11.36 11.07
C ASN A 70 1.71 10.73 12.42
N GLY A 71 2.90 10.14 12.48
CA GLY A 71 3.40 9.43 13.67
C GLY A 71 2.91 7.99 13.81
N GLN A 72 2.16 7.48 12.83
CA GLN A 72 1.82 6.06 12.74
C GLN A 72 2.59 5.38 11.60
N LEU A 73 2.88 4.09 11.80
CA LEU A 73 3.52 3.22 10.82
C LEU A 73 2.62 2.03 10.50
N CYS A 74 2.62 1.65 9.23
CA CYS A 74 1.92 0.47 8.75
C CYS A 74 2.78 -0.76 9.09
N VAL A 75 2.39 -1.51 10.11
CA VAL A 75 3.17 -2.63 10.63
C VAL A 75 2.37 -3.91 10.66
N HIS A 76 3.08 -5.03 10.58
CA HIS A 76 2.49 -6.36 10.71
C HIS A 76 1.70 -6.45 12.02
N ASP A 77 0.47 -6.91 11.92
CA ASP A 77 -0.45 -7.03 13.05
C ASP A 77 -0.94 -8.45 13.25
N THR A 78 -1.47 -9.06 12.19
CA THR A 78 -2.02 -10.42 12.22
C THR A 78 -1.74 -11.15 10.92
N ASP A 79 -1.97 -12.45 10.94
CA ASP A 79 -1.92 -13.29 9.75
C ASP A 79 -3.36 -13.65 9.35
N ASP A 80 -3.66 -13.58 8.06
CA ASP A 80 -4.91 -14.10 7.50
C ASP A 80 -4.59 -15.26 6.55
N MET A 81 -4.66 -16.47 7.11
CA MET A 81 -4.40 -17.71 6.39
C MET A 81 -5.46 -18.02 5.32
N SER A 82 -6.67 -17.47 5.44
CA SER A 82 -7.74 -17.73 4.48
C SER A 82 -7.43 -17.15 3.09
N ILE A 83 -6.62 -16.09 3.06
CA ILE A 83 -6.15 -15.41 1.85
C ILE A 83 -4.63 -15.44 1.71
N HIS A 84 -3.94 -16.28 2.49
CA HIS A 84 -2.48 -16.43 2.48
C HIS A 84 -1.74 -15.09 2.58
N SER A 85 -2.10 -14.27 3.58
CA SER A 85 -1.50 -12.94 3.72
C SER A 85 -1.11 -12.59 5.16
N PHE A 86 -0.14 -11.71 5.27
CA PHE A 86 0.11 -10.94 6.49
C PHE A 86 -0.65 -9.62 6.41
N VAL A 87 -1.42 -9.31 7.44
CA VAL A 87 -2.25 -8.11 7.54
C VAL A 87 -1.46 -7.04 8.28
N TYR A 88 -1.38 -5.86 7.67
CA TYR A 88 -0.70 -4.70 8.23
C TYR A 88 -1.72 -3.66 8.70
N ARG A 89 -1.51 -3.10 9.90
CA ARG A 89 -2.34 -2.04 10.49
C ARG A 89 -1.50 -0.88 10.97
N CYS A 90 -2.13 0.30 11.06
CA CYS A 90 -1.47 1.49 11.57
C CYS A 90 -1.27 1.37 13.09
N LYS A 91 0.00 1.43 13.53
CA LYS A 91 0.37 1.51 14.94
C LYS A 91 1.18 2.78 15.20
N SER A 92 1.11 3.30 16.41
CA SER A 92 1.91 4.47 16.81
C SER A 92 3.40 4.13 16.76
N ALA A 93 4.22 5.02 16.18
CA ALA A 93 5.67 4.84 16.14
C ALA A 93 6.27 4.70 17.56
N ASN A 94 5.68 5.39 18.54
CA ASN A 94 6.04 5.29 19.96
C ASN A 94 5.65 3.96 20.62
N MET A 95 4.90 3.10 19.94
CA MET A 95 4.60 1.74 20.44
C MET A 95 5.53 0.69 19.83
N ILE A 96 6.21 1.00 18.74
CA ILE A 96 7.10 0.05 18.03
C ILE A 96 8.48 0.02 18.70
N ASN A 97 8.98 1.18 19.14
CA ASN A 97 10.30 1.35 19.77
C ASN A 97 10.43 0.78 21.20
N ASN A 98 9.33 0.39 21.86
CA ASN A 98 9.36 -0.17 23.22
C ASN A 98 9.49 -1.70 23.26
N ASN A 99 9.66 -2.36 22.11
CA ASN A 99 9.78 -3.82 21.99
C ASN A 99 11.09 -4.24 21.28
N THR A 100 12.19 -3.50 21.49
CA THR A 100 13.55 -3.87 21.04
C THR A 100 14.47 -3.96 22.25
#